data_AF-A0A285ZQQ8-F1
#
_entry.id   AF-A0A285ZQQ8-F1
#
_cell.length_a   1.000
_cell.length_b   1.000
_cell.length_c   1.000
_cell.angle_alpha   90.00
_cell.angle_beta   90.00
_cell.angle_gamma   90.00
#
_symmetry.space_group_name_H-M   'P 1'
#
loop_
_entity.id
_entity.type
_entity.pdbx_description
1 polymer ?
#
loop_
_entity_poly.entity_id
_entity_poly.type
_entity_poly.pdbx_seq_one_letter_code
_entity_poly.pdbx_strand_id
1 'polypeptide(L)'
;MKTFSVTKSSVVFAMALGMATTAFAQDFCSNSSHSGQSVKISSNQVGKIGDIGYELWDENGHGGSATFYSDGSMDCSITGAKDYLCRAGLSLGSNKTYKELGGDMIAEFKLVKSPAQNVGYSYIGVYGWMEGVSGTPSQLVEYYVIDNTLANDMPGSWIGNERKGTITVDGGTYTVYRNTRTGPAIKSSGNVTFYQYFSVRTSPRDCGTINISEHMRQWEKMGMTMGKLYEAKVLGEAGNVNGEVRNGRMDFPHAKVYVKNGSDPASSSSVKSSSSTVTPKSSSSKGSGVGPVVSTEFCKDAQHTGDKKTENGNKVGSINGIGYELWYDRATSGSATFYSDGSMSCSFQNAGDYLCRSGLSFNSDKTYKELDGDMLAEYKLVKQNVNGADYSYVGVYGWMEGVPGTQSKLVEYYVVDNWLSQYRPGDWVGNKKYGTFTIDGAEYDVYRNTRTGPAIKSSGNVEFYQYFSVRKQARDCGVINISAHMKKWEELGMTMGKLYEAKVLGEAGSNGGGVSGTADFPHAKVYVAKDEPVSSSSEAKVESSSSQTIGLIAAPKMELKSGNFQVFDMQGRFLGTVKVDAGATVNEVLKANFKNAGIYMVKQGNFMQRVAVK
;
A
#
# COMPACT_ATOMS: atom_id res chain seq x y z
N MET A 1 -65.09 49.33 -3.84
CA MET A 1 -64.43 49.29 -2.51
C MET A 1 -63.17 48.43 -2.67
N LYS A 2 -61.98 49.03 -2.49
CA LYS A 2 -60.69 48.46 -1.99
C LYS A 2 -60.50 46.92 -2.08
N THR A 3 -59.38 46.28 -2.45
CA THR A 3 -58.04 46.59 -2.98
C THR A 3 -57.25 45.24 -2.96
N PHE A 4 -56.16 45.17 -3.71
CA PHE A 4 -54.90 44.42 -3.48
C PHE A 4 -54.69 42.96 -3.97
N SER A 5 -53.55 42.89 -4.65
CA SER A 5 -52.73 41.81 -5.21
C SER A 5 -52.07 40.89 -4.17
N VAL A 6 -51.61 39.69 -4.58
CA VAL A 6 -50.20 39.25 -4.60
C VAL A 6 -50.08 37.70 -4.62
N THR A 7 -49.23 37.24 -5.52
CA THR A 7 -48.69 35.89 -5.78
C THR A 7 -48.00 35.25 -4.57
N LYS A 8 -48.00 33.91 -4.46
CA LYS A 8 -46.91 33.15 -3.81
C LYS A 8 -46.90 31.66 -4.19
N SER A 9 -45.71 31.20 -4.61
CA SER A 9 -45.30 29.81 -4.77
C SER A 9 -45.35 29.02 -3.46
N SER A 10 -45.56 27.70 -3.51
CA SER A 10 -44.99 26.74 -2.55
C SER A 10 -45.02 25.29 -3.04
N VAL A 11 -43.80 24.74 -3.18
CA VAL A 11 -43.32 23.45 -2.65
C VAL A 11 -44.14 22.18 -2.99
N VAL A 12 -43.59 21.37 -3.90
CA VAL A 12 -43.90 19.94 -4.00
C VAL A 12 -42.74 19.16 -3.40
N PHE A 13 -43.05 18.37 -2.36
CA PHE A 13 -42.15 17.46 -1.66
C PHE A 13 -42.01 16.18 -2.50
N ALA A 14 -40.88 16.01 -3.20
CA ALA A 14 -40.58 14.77 -3.92
C ALA A 14 -39.78 13.84 -3.00
N MET A 15 -40.43 12.75 -2.61
CA MET A 15 -39.90 11.66 -1.80
C MET A 15 -38.75 10.98 -2.57
N ALA A 16 -37.50 11.23 -2.15
CA ALA A 16 -36.33 10.57 -2.70
C ALA A 16 -36.25 9.13 -2.16
N LEU A 17 -36.50 8.14 -3.01
CA LEU A 17 -36.07 6.76 -2.79
C LEU A 17 -34.54 6.74 -2.85
N GLY A 18 -33.90 6.74 -1.67
CA GLY A 18 -32.47 6.51 -1.55
C GLY A 18 -32.13 5.10 -1.99
N MET A 19 -31.55 4.95 -3.17
CA MET A 19 -30.77 3.75 -3.50
C MET A 19 -29.47 3.83 -2.72
N ALA A 20 -29.41 3.14 -1.59
CA ALA A 20 -28.18 2.90 -0.87
C ALA A 20 -27.24 2.09 -1.78
N THR A 21 -26.19 2.74 -2.29
CA THR A 21 -25.08 2.05 -2.94
C THR A 21 -24.27 1.35 -1.85
N THR A 22 -24.54 0.06 -1.66
CA THR A 22 -23.72 -0.82 -0.83
C THR A 22 -22.33 -0.93 -1.46
N ALA A 23 -21.36 -0.20 -0.93
CA ALA A 23 -19.96 -0.56 -1.08
C ALA A 23 -19.80 -1.99 -0.52
N PHE A 24 -19.27 -2.92 -1.31
CA PHE A 24 -18.85 -4.22 -0.78
C PHE A 24 -17.59 -4.00 0.08
N ALA A 25 -17.78 -3.49 1.30
CA ALA A 25 -16.94 -3.91 2.41
C ALA A 25 -16.94 -5.44 2.40
N GLN A 26 -15.81 -6.08 2.72
CA GLN A 26 -15.89 -7.50 3.07
C GLN A 26 -16.96 -7.61 4.16
N ASP A 27 -18.04 -8.35 3.89
CA ASP A 27 -19.31 -8.27 4.62
C ASP A 27 -19.12 -8.36 6.15
N PHE A 28 -18.11 -9.11 6.59
CA PHE A 28 -17.74 -9.25 8.00
C PHE A 28 -17.15 -7.98 8.65
N CYS A 29 -16.52 -7.05 7.91
CA CYS A 29 -15.98 -5.82 8.51
C CYS A 29 -17.08 -4.89 9.05
N SER A 30 -18.28 -4.95 8.47
CA SER A 30 -19.42 -4.12 8.87
C SER A 30 -20.34 -4.84 9.86
N ASN A 31 -20.46 -6.17 9.74
CA ASN A 31 -21.50 -6.96 10.43
C ASN A 31 -20.98 -8.03 11.42
N SER A 32 -19.69 -8.02 11.76
CA SER A 32 -19.10 -8.97 12.72
C SER A 32 -19.68 -8.84 14.14
N SER A 33 -20.03 -9.97 14.75
CA SER A 33 -20.32 -10.08 16.18
C SER A 33 -19.99 -11.50 16.64
N HIS A 34 -19.69 -11.67 17.93
CA HIS A 34 -19.47 -13.00 18.50
C HIS A 34 -20.72 -13.86 18.43
N SER A 35 -20.56 -15.12 18.05
CA SER A 35 -21.67 -16.08 17.95
C SER A 35 -21.26 -17.50 18.30
N GLY A 36 -22.25 -18.36 18.54
CA GLY A 36 -22.03 -19.76 18.91
C GLY A 36 -21.67 -19.97 20.38
N GLN A 37 -21.15 -21.16 20.70
CA GLN A 37 -20.74 -21.51 22.06
C GLN A 37 -19.48 -20.74 22.44
N SER A 38 -19.29 -20.45 23.72
CA SER A 38 -18.07 -19.78 24.20
C SER A 38 -17.43 -20.49 25.38
N VAL A 39 -16.12 -20.31 25.54
CA VAL A 39 -15.35 -20.73 26.70
C VAL A 39 -14.46 -19.58 27.15
N LYS A 40 -14.57 -19.21 28.43
CA LYS A 40 -13.71 -18.20 29.04
C LYS A 40 -12.67 -18.90 29.92
N ILE A 41 -11.41 -18.54 29.72
CA ILE A 41 -10.28 -19.07 30.49
C ILE A 41 -9.41 -17.93 31.02
N SER A 42 -8.80 -18.14 32.19
CA SER A 42 -8.00 -17.12 32.91
C SER A 42 -6.64 -17.65 33.38
N SER A 43 -6.18 -18.75 32.78
CA SER A 43 -4.90 -19.38 33.04
C SER A 43 -4.39 -20.05 31.77
N ASN A 44 -3.09 -20.33 31.72
CA ASN A 44 -2.46 -20.96 30.56
C ASN A 44 -3.16 -22.26 30.21
N GLN A 45 -3.72 -22.32 29.00
CA GLN A 45 -4.50 -23.47 28.56
C GLN A 45 -4.55 -23.51 27.03
N VAL A 46 -4.29 -24.71 26.50
CA VAL A 46 -4.59 -25.09 25.12
C VAL A 46 -5.93 -25.82 25.12
N GLY A 47 -6.79 -25.52 24.15
CA GLY A 47 -8.07 -26.22 24.03
C GLY A 47 -8.67 -26.14 22.64
N LYS A 48 -9.91 -26.63 22.54
CA LYS A 48 -10.71 -26.60 21.31
C LYS A 48 -12.15 -26.23 21.66
N ILE A 49 -12.76 -25.37 20.87
CA ILE A 49 -14.20 -25.08 20.92
C ILE A 49 -14.81 -25.27 19.54
N GLY A 50 -15.73 -26.24 19.42
CA GLY A 50 -16.15 -26.72 18.10
C GLY A 50 -14.95 -27.23 17.30
N ASP A 51 -14.69 -26.61 16.14
CA ASP A 51 -13.54 -26.91 15.29
C ASP A 51 -12.34 -25.96 15.46
N ILE A 52 -12.46 -24.96 16.32
CA ILE A 52 -11.45 -23.93 16.52
C ILE A 52 -10.52 -24.33 17.66
N GLY A 53 -9.22 -24.44 17.35
CA GLY A 53 -8.18 -24.58 18.37
C GLY A 53 -7.87 -23.21 18.98
N TYR A 54 -7.79 -23.13 20.30
CA TYR A 54 -7.45 -21.90 21.01
C TYR A 54 -6.32 -22.11 22.00
N GLU A 55 -5.64 -21.01 22.34
CA GLU A 55 -4.67 -20.99 23.42
C GLU A 55 -4.65 -19.62 24.10
N LEU A 56 -4.65 -19.65 25.43
CA LEU A 56 -4.18 -18.55 26.26
C LEU A 56 -2.83 -18.96 26.84
N TRP A 57 -1.85 -18.09 26.70
CA TRP A 57 -0.55 -18.22 27.35
C TRP A 57 -0.15 -16.88 27.94
N ASP A 58 0.34 -16.91 29.18
CA ASP A 58 0.82 -15.76 29.92
C ASP A 58 2.04 -16.18 30.76
N GLU A 59 3.10 -15.39 30.72
CA GLU A 59 4.37 -15.74 31.36
C GLU A 59 4.27 -15.85 32.89
N ASN A 60 3.52 -14.96 33.55
CA ASN A 60 3.42 -14.89 35.01
C ASN A 60 2.13 -15.53 35.58
N GLY A 61 1.27 -16.09 34.71
CA GLY A 61 0.10 -16.89 35.08
C GLY A 61 -1.08 -16.11 35.68
N HIS A 62 -1.06 -14.78 35.58
CA HIS A 62 -2.10 -13.90 36.10
C HIS A 62 -2.38 -12.67 35.20
N GLY A 63 -2.03 -12.78 33.92
CA GLY A 63 -2.09 -11.72 32.90
C GLY A 63 -3.47 -11.40 32.34
N GLY A 64 -4.54 -12.03 32.85
CA GLY A 64 -5.92 -11.75 32.48
C GLY A 64 -6.69 -12.98 32.01
N SER A 65 -7.55 -12.80 31.01
CA SER A 65 -8.45 -13.86 30.52
C SER A 65 -8.70 -13.74 29.02
N ALA A 66 -9.08 -14.84 28.38
CA ALA A 66 -9.55 -14.86 27.00
C ALA A 66 -10.88 -15.62 26.92
N THR A 67 -11.81 -15.11 26.11
CA THR A 67 -13.05 -15.80 25.75
C THR A 67 -12.96 -16.20 24.29
N PHE A 68 -13.10 -17.49 24.01
CA PHE A 68 -13.07 -18.05 22.66
C PHE A 68 -14.45 -18.54 22.26
N TYR A 69 -14.85 -18.28 21.01
CA TYR A 69 -16.16 -18.65 20.49
C TYR A 69 -16.04 -19.71 19.40
N SER A 70 -17.06 -20.56 19.26
CA SER A 70 -17.09 -21.65 18.27
C SER A 70 -17.14 -21.16 16.82
N ASP A 71 -17.46 -19.88 16.60
CA ASP A 71 -17.42 -19.25 15.27
C ASP A 71 -16.02 -18.74 14.86
N GLY A 72 -15.04 -18.86 15.77
CA GLY A 72 -13.66 -18.44 15.61
C GLY A 72 -13.31 -17.10 16.25
N SER A 73 -14.31 -16.25 16.52
CA SER A 73 -14.11 -14.96 17.19
C SER A 73 -13.53 -15.12 18.61
N MET A 74 -12.90 -14.08 19.14
CA MET A 74 -12.30 -14.12 20.47
C MET A 74 -12.25 -12.74 21.13
N ASP A 75 -12.28 -12.68 22.46
CA ASP A 75 -12.15 -11.46 23.26
C ASP A 75 -11.06 -11.64 24.32
N CYS A 76 -10.05 -10.80 24.27
CA CYS A 76 -8.86 -10.88 25.10
C CYS A 76 -8.81 -9.71 26.08
N SER A 77 -8.82 -10.03 27.37
CA SER A 77 -8.68 -9.04 28.45
C SER A 77 -7.33 -9.23 29.14
N ILE A 78 -6.54 -8.17 29.18
CA ILE A 78 -5.16 -8.18 29.66
C ILE A 78 -5.05 -7.33 30.92
N THR A 79 -4.54 -7.92 32.00
CA THR A 79 -4.21 -7.21 33.22
C THR A 79 -3.11 -7.92 33.99
N GLY A 80 -2.04 -7.21 34.33
CA GLY A 80 -0.93 -7.78 35.09
C GLY A 80 -0.03 -8.73 34.30
N ALA A 81 -0.04 -8.67 32.96
CA ALA A 81 0.74 -9.57 32.12
C ALA A 81 2.14 -9.04 31.82
N LYS A 82 3.18 -9.88 31.94
CA LYS A 82 4.52 -9.58 31.39
C LYS A 82 4.60 -9.85 29.89
N ASP A 83 4.03 -10.97 29.47
CA ASP A 83 3.89 -11.40 28.09
C ASP A 83 2.62 -12.23 27.98
N TYR A 84 1.61 -11.72 27.29
CA TYR A 84 0.29 -12.31 27.15
C TYR A 84 -0.01 -12.59 25.69
N LEU A 85 -0.46 -13.80 25.40
CA LEU A 85 -0.89 -14.24 24.08
C LEU A 85 -2.28 -14.89 24.18
N CYS A 86 -3.26 -14.32 23.47
CA CYS A 86 -4.53 -14.98 23.18
C CYS A 86 -4.60 -15.29 21.68
N ARG A 87 -4.94 -16.53 21.31
CA ARG A 87 -4.96 -16.91 19.90
C ARG A 87 -5.96 -18.01 19.58
N ALA A 88 -6.58 -17.92 18.39
CA ALA A 88 -7.58 -18.88 17.91
C ALA A 88 -7.41 -19.15 16.40
N GLY A 89 -7.59 -20.41 15.99
CA GLY A 89 -7.51 -20.80 14.58
C GLY A 89 -7.16 -22.27 14.38
N LEU A 90 -6.32 -22.57 13.38
CA LEU A 90 -5.95 -23.92 12.99
C LEU A 90 -4.87 -24.51 13.90
N SER A 91 -5.11 -25.72 14.40
CA SER A 91 -4.10 -26.59 15.02
C SER A 91 -3.76 -27.72 14.04
N LEU A 92 -2.57 -27.68 13.45
CA LEU A 92 -2.17 -28.49 12.27
C LEU A 92 -1.25 -29.67 12.63
N GLY A 93 -0.63 -29.63 13.80
CA GLY A 93 0.07 -30.78 14.41
C GLY A 93 1.38 -31.18 13.72
N SER A 94 1.92 -30.34 12.84
CA SER A 94 3.23 -30.52 12.18
C SER A 94 3.30 -31.71 11.23
N ASN A 95 2.20 -31.99 10.56
CA ASN A 95 2.10 -33.09 9.61
C ASN A 95 2.43 -32.67 8.17
N LYS A 96 2.10 -31.43 7.82
CA LYS A 96 2.14 -30.90 6.45
C LYS A 96 2.83 -29.55 6.40
N THR A 97 3.62 -29.31 5.37
CA THR A 97 4.06 -27.97 4.97
C THR A 97 2.89 -27.18 4.37
N TYR A 98 3.02 -25.85 4.26
CA TYR A 98 1.97 -25.02 3.66
C TYR A 98 1.62 -25.44 2.22
N LYS A 99 2.59 -25.99 1.48
CA LYS A 99 2.41 -26.50 0.09
C LYS A 99 1.58 -27.78 0.03
N GLU A 100 1.55 -28.57 1.11
CA GLU A 100 0.87 -29.87 1.19
C GLU A 100 -0.57 -29.78 1.75
N LEU A 101 -1.00 -28.57 2.14
CA LEU A 101 -2.34 -28.32 2.66
C LEU A 101 -3.43 -28.39 1.58
N GLY A 102 -3.06 -28.28 0.30
CA GLY A 102 -4.00 -28.35 -0.83
C GLY A 102 -4.68 -27.03 -1.19
N GLY A 103 -4.36 -25.95 -0.48
CA GLY A 103 -4.89 -24.62 -0.69
C GLY A 103 -4.11 -23.56 0.10
N ASP A 104 -4.47 -22.30 -0.10
CA ASP A 104 -3.85 -21.19 0.64
C ASP A 104 -4.47 -21.07 2.03
N MET A 105 -3.63 -20.93 3.06
CA MET A 105 -4.09 -20.55 4.38
C MET A 105 -4.51 -19.08 4.38
N ILE A 106 -5.76 -18.84 4.72
CA ILE A 106 -6.38 -17.52 4.81
C ILE A 106 -6.78 -17.27 6.25
N ALA A 107 -6.44 -16.09 6.77
CA ALA A 107 -7.00 -15.55 8.00
C ALA A 107 -7.85 -14.32 7.69
N GLU A 108 -9.08 -14.28 8.17
CA GLU A 108 -9.92 -13.10 8.18
C GLU A 108 -10.01 -12.60 9.62
N PHE A 109 -9.83 -11.30 9.84
CA PHE A 109 -9.99 -10.73 11.16
C PHE A 109 -10.64 -9.36 11.12
N LYS A 110 -11.32 -9.03 12.22
CA LYS A 110 -11.66 -7.68 12.63
C LYS A 110 -11.21 -7.49 14.06
N LEU A 111 -10.61 -6.35 14.36
CA LEU A 111 -10.07 -5.96 15.64
C LEU A 111 -10.82 -4.71 16.13
N VAL A 112 -11.26 -4.77 17.39
CA VAL A 112 -11.73 -3.62 18.17
C VAL A 112 -10.87 -3.57 19.42
N LYS A 113 -9.94 -2.62 19.48
CA LYS A 113 -9.01 -2.47 20.61
C LYS A 113 -9.42 -1.34 21.54
N SER A 114 -9.22 -1.52 22.84
CA SER A 114 -9.34 -0.46 23.85
C SER A 114 -7.95 0.00 24.29
N PRO A 115 -7.81 1.23 24.83
CA PRO A 115 -6.54 1.69 25.37
C PRO A 115 -5.98 0.73 26.41
N ALA A 116 -4.69 0.46 26.36
CA ALA A 116 -3.96 -0.37 27.31
C ALA A 116 -2.82 0.46 27.92
N GLN A 117 -2.46 0.16 29.16
CA GLN A 117 -1.39 0.86 29.88
C GLN A 117 -0.13 0.01 29.89
N ASN A 118 1.02 0.68 29.80
CA ASN A 118 2.34 0.07 29.95
C ASN A 118 2.61 -1.06 28.94
N VAL A 119 2.12 -0.91 27.69
CA VAL A 119 2.43 -1.84 26.59
C VAL A 119 3.81 -1.52 26.04
N GLY A 120 4.79 -2.41 26.27
CA GLY A 120 6.14 -2.28 25.74
C GLY A 120 6.26 -2.82 24.31
N TYR A 121 5.57 -3.93 24.02
CA TYR A 121 5.44 -4.52 22.69
C TYR A 121 4.06 -5.16 22.53
N SER A 122 3.61 -5.28 21.29
CA SER A 122 2.37 -5.99 20.97
C SER A 122 2.33 -6.39 19.50
N TYR A 123 1.81 -7.59 19.23
CA TYR A 123 1.68 -8.17 17.90
C TYR A 123 0.23 -8.61 17.70
N ILE A 124 -0.45 -8.03 16.71
CA ILE A 124 -1.83 -8.42 16.36
C ILE A 124 -1.86 -8.80 14.89
N GLY A 125 -2.38 -9.99 14.59
CA GLY A 125 -2.44 -10.51 13.22
C GLY A 125 -2.46 -12.04 13.23
N VAL A 126 -1.53 -12.69 12.55
CA VAL A 126 -1.38 -14.15 12.49
C VAL A 126 -0.11 -14.60 13.18
N TYR A 127 -0.20 -15.75 13.86
CA TYR A 127 0.89 -16.42 14.56
C TYR A 127 0.92 -17.92 14.29
N GLY A 128 2.10 -18.51 14.36
CA GLY A 128 2.23 -19.94 14.54
C GLY A 128 3.66 -20.45 14.61
N TRP A 129 3.79 -21.77 14.57
CA TRP A 129 5.07 -22.48 14.60
C TRP A 129 5.21 -23.45 13.43
N MET A 130 6.46 -23.70 13.04
CA MET A 130 6.86 -24.72 12.08
C MET A 130 7.96 -25.62 12.66
N GLU A 131 7.85 -26.91 12.38
CA GLU A 131 8.83 -27.94 12.74
C GLU A 131 9.51 -28.53 11.51
N GLY A 132 10.69 -29.11 11.70
CA GLY A 132 11.47 -29.73 10.62
C GLY A 132 11.97 -28.71 9.59
N VAL A 133 12.19 -27.47 10.02
CA VAL A 133 12.64 -26.39 9.15
C VAL A 133 14.14 -26.53 8.89
N SER A 134 14.50 -26.97 7.68
CA SER A 134 15.90 -27.21 7.29
C SER A 134 16.76 -25.94 7.41
N GLY A 135 17.96 -26.09 7.97
CA GLY A 135 18.93 -24.99 8.11
C GLY A 135 18.65 -24.01 9.25
N THR A 136 17.76 -24.36 10.19
CA THR A 136 17.41 -23.49 11.33
C THR A 136 17.82 -24.11 12.67
N PRO A 137 18.14 -23.29 13.70
CA PRO A 137 18.37 -23.78 15.05
C PRO A 137 17.19 -24.61 15.56
N SER A 138 17.49 -25.77 16.15
CA SER A 138 16.50 -26.75 16.62
C SER A 138 15.48 -27.24 15.57
N GLN A 139 15.67 -26.91 14.29
CA GLN A 139 14.70 -27.14 13.21
C GLN A 139 13.32 -26.51 13.49
N LEU A 140 13.30 -25.41 14.23
CA LEU A 140 12.10 -24.72 14.68
C LEU A 140 12.06 -23.28 14.17
N VAL A 141 10.86 -22.85 13.77
CA VAL A 141 10.55 -21.47 13.47
C VAL A 141 9.26 -21.06 14.13
N GLU A 142 9.29 -19.94 14.85
CA GLU A 142 8.10 -19.18 15.25
C GLU A 142 7.84 -18.11 14.19
N TYR A 143 6.59 -17.86 13.80
CA TYR A 143 6.30 -16.88 12.76
C TYR A 143 5.13 -15.97 13.09
N TYR A 144 5.21 -14.75 12.57
CA TYR A 144 4.26 -13.68 12.80
C TYR A 144 3.97 -12.91 11.50
N VAL A 145 2.70 -12.65 11.25
CA VAL A 145 2.24 -11.61 10.32
C VAL A 145 1.50 -10.58 11.15
N ILE A 146 2.06 -9.38 11.29
CA ILE A 146 1.65 -8.36 12.24
C ILE A 146 0.97 -7.24 11.49
N ASP A 147 -0.36 -7.17 11.60
CA ASP A 147 -1.20 -6.19 10.94
C ASP A 147 -1.55 -5.01 11.85
N ASN A 148 -1.47 -5.17 13.17
CA ASN A 148 -1.76 -4.12 14.13
C ASN A 148 -0.98 -4.34 15.44
N THR A 149 -1.15 -3.42 16.38
CA THR A 149 -0.51 -3.47 17.69
C THR A 149 -1.36 -2.75 18.75
N LEU A 150 -1.26 -3.17 20.01
CA LEU A 150 -1.72 -2.41 21.17
C LEU A 150 -0.69 -1.36 21.64
N ALA A 151 0.55 -1.42 21.18
CA ALA A 151 1.56 -0.42 21.49
C ALA A 151 1.28 0.90 20.74
N ASN A 152 2.02 1.96 21.08
CA ASN A 152 1.88 3.25 20.41
C ASN A 152 2.26 3.21 18.92
N ASP A 153 3.24 2.37 18.59
CA ASP A 153 3.82 2.28 17.25
C ASP A 153 3.93 0.81 16.82
N MET A 154 3.79 0.57 15.51
CA MET A 154 4.07 -0.76 14.94
C MET A 154 5.49 -1.21 15.30
N PRO A 155 5.73 -2.51 15.52
CA PRO A 155 7.06 -3.01 15.86
C PRO A 155 8.13 -2.56 14.87
N GLY A 156 9.24 -2.05 15.39
CA GLY A 156 10.35 -1.53 14.59
C GLY A 156 11.44 -2.56 14.34
N SER A 157 12.62 -2.08 13.95
CA SER A 157 13.80 -2.92 13.67
C SER A 157 14.26 -3.79 14.84
N TRP A 158 13.89 -3.45 16.07
CA TRP A 158 14.24 -4.22 17.27
C TRP A 158 13.62 -5.62 17.32
N ILE A 159 12.59 -5.90 16.51
CA ILE A 159 11.89 -7.20 16.51
C ILE A 159 12.75 -8.34 15.92
N GLY A 160 13.77 -8.02 15.10
CA GLY A 160 14.65 -9.04 14.55
C GLY A 160 16.05 -8.55 14.21
N ASN A 161 17.03 -9.41 14.46
CA ASN A 161 18.44 -9.13 14.21
C ASN A 161 18.80 -9.00 12.71
N GLU A 162 17.91 -9.44 11.80
CA GLU A 162 18.10 -9.32 10.36
C GLU A 162 16.86 -8.75 9.67
N ARG A 163 17.00 -7.59 9.03
CA ARG A 163 16.00 -7.06 8.10
C ARG A 163 16.18 -7.73 6.74
N LYS A 164 15.17 -8.45 6.29
CA LYS A 164 15.19 -9.25 5.05
C LYS A 164 14.75 -8.45 3.82
N GLY A 165 13.98 -7.39 4.01
CA GLY A 165 13.51 -6.50 2.96
C GLY A 165 12.07 -6.06 3.19
N THR A 166 11.41 -5.60 2.14
CA THR A 166 9.97 -5.32 2.13
C THR A 166 9.27 -6.32 1.23
N ILE A 167 8.05 -6.68 1.60
CA ILE A 167 7.13 -7.46 0.77
C ILE A 167 5.83 -6.72 0.65
N THR A 168 5.02 -7.22 -0.26
CA THR A 168 3.68 -6.74 -0.45
C THR A 168 2.73 -7.90 -0.58
N VAL A 169 1.71 -7.85 0.25
CA VAL A 169 0.70 -8.89 0.37
C VAL A 169 -0.60 -8.22 0.82
N ASP A 170 -1.75 -8.71 0.35
CA ASP A 170 -3.09 -8.36 0.85
C ASP A 170 -3.41 -6.87 1.04
N GLY A 171 -3.08 -6.02 0.08
CA GLY A 171 -3.46 -4.62 0.26
C GLY A 171 -2.50 -3.82 1.17
N GLY A 172 -1.33 -4.36 1.56
CA GLY A 172 -0.36 -3.64 2.40
C GLY A 172 1.12 -3.96 2.13
N THR A 173 1.98 -3.02 2.51
CA THR A 173 3.44 -3.24 2.59
C THR A 173 3.79 -3.80 3.97
N TYR A 174 4.69 -4.79 3.99
CA TYR A 174 5.27 -5.32 5.21
C TYR A 174 6.79 -5.21 5.16
N THR A 175 7.39 -4.85 6.28
CA THR A 175 8.83 -5.04 6.48
C THR A 175 9.06 -6.45 7.03
N VAL A 176 9.95 -7.21 6.38
CA VAL A 176 10.26 -8.58 6.77
C VAL A 176 11.51 -8.62 7.62
N TYR A 177 11.44 -9.32 8.75
CA TYR A 177 12.56 -9.55 9.64
C TYR A 177 12.74 -11.04 9.90
N ARG A 178 13.98 -11.43 10.16
CA ARG A 178 14.34 -12.67 10.84
C ARG A 178 14.97 -12.31 12.18
N ASN A 179 14.60 -13.03 13.23
CA ASN A 179 15.29 -13.01 14.51
C ASN A 179 15.88 -14.39 14.84
N THR A 180 16.89 -14.43 15.71
CA THR A 180 17.32 -15.65 16.41
C THR A 180 16.97 -15.49 17.89
N ARG A 181 16.09 -16.35 18.40
CA ARG A 181 15.61 -16.29 19.79
C ARG A 181 16.00 -17.56 20.54
N THR A 182 16.39 -17.40 21.80
CA THR A 182 16.49 -18.50 22.77
C THR A 182 15.40 -18.28 23.80
N GLY A 183 14.48 -19.22 23.93
CA GLY A 183 13.35 -19.09 24.83
C GLY A 183 12.45 -20.33 24.83
N PRO A 184 11.28 -20.24 25.49
CA PRO A 184 10.27 -21.28 25.43
C PRO A 184 9.88 -21.55 23.97
N ALA A 185 9.68 -22.82 23.63
CA ALA A 185 9.26 -23.23 22.30
C ALA A 185 8.24 -24.37 22.38
N ILE A 186 7.60 -24.66 21.25
CA ILE A 186 6.69 -25.79 21.14
C ILE A 186 7.42 -27.11 21.41
N LYS A 187 6.78 -28.00 22.18
CA LYS A 187 7.20 -29.39 22.41
C LYS A 187 8.57 -29.61 23.08
N SER A 188 9.20 -28.59 23.66
CA SER A 188 10.42 -28.73 24.48
C SER A 188 10.17 -28.45 25.96
N SER A 189 10.68 -29.30 26.84
CA SER A 189 10.82 -28.95 28.25
C SER A 189 12.06 -28.06 28.41
N GLY A 190 11.86 -26.74 28.44
CA GLY A 190 12.92 -25.74 28.61
C GLY A 190 13.20 -24.90 27.37
N ASN A 191 14.18 -24.00 27.48
CA ASN A 191 14.52 -23.03 26.44
C ASN A 191 15.36 -23.67 25.34
N VAL A 192 14.99 -23.42 24.08
CA VAL A 192 15.76 -23.81 22.90
C VAL A 192 16.01 -22.60 22.02
N THR A 193 16.98 -22.69 21.12
CA THR A 193 17.25 -21.65 20.11
C THR A 193 16.48 -21.97 18.83
N PHE A 194 15.77 -20.99 18.29
CA PHE A 194 14.97 -21.08 17.07
C PHE A 194 15.01 -19.76 16.31
N TYR A 195 14.59 -19.77 15.04
CA TYR A 195 14.36 -18.52 14.32
C TYR A 195 12.95 -18.01 14.55
N GLN A 196 12.79 -16.69 14.50
CA GLN A 196 11.50 -16.04 14.38
C GLN A 196 11.39 -15.32 13.04
N TYR A 197 10.29 -15.50 12.33
CA TYR A 197 10.00 -14.84 11.07
C TYR A 197 8.89 -13.81 11.26
N PHE A 198 9.12 -12.58 10.81
CA PHE A 198 8.16 -11.50 10.95
C PHE A 198 7.85 -10.87 9.60
N SER A 199 6.58 -10.67 9.32
CA SER A 199 6.10 -9.64 8.40
C SER A 199 5.39 -8.57 9.21
N VAL A 200 5.93 -7.36 9.28
CA VAL A 200 5.34 -6.25 10.04
C VAL A 200 4.71 -5.24 9.07
N ARG A 201 3.39 -5.07 9.12
CA ARG A 201 2.69 -4.13 8.24
C ARG A 201 3.15 -2.70 8.53
N THR A 202 3.46 -1.93 7.50
CA THR A 202 3.98 -0.55 7.67
C THR A 202 2.90 0.43 8.11
N SER A 203 1.63 0.07 7.95
CA SER A 203 0.49 0.82 8.45
C SER A 203 -0.45 -0.16 9.15
N PRO A 204 -1.04 0.18 10.30
CA PRO A 204 -1.94 -0.72 10.99
C PRO A 204 -3.21 -0.99 10.15
N ARG A 205 -3.74 -2.21 10.25
CA ARG A 205 -5.02 -2.65 9.69
C ARG A 205 -5.84 -3.27 10.81
N ASP A 206 -7.06 -2.82 10.99
CA ASP A 206 -8.00 -3.31 12.01
C ASP A 206 -9.01 -4.31 11.46
N CYS A 207 -9.28 -4.32 10.15
CA CYS A 207 -10.10 -5.34 9.51
C CYS A 207 -9.56 -5.75 8.15
N GLY A 208 -9.59 -7.05 7.84
CA GLY A 208 -9.30 -7.54 6.51
C GLY A 208 -8.93 -9.03 6.45
N THR A 209 -8.41 -9.41 5.29
CA THR A 209 -7.93 -10.77 5.01
C THR A 209 -6.40 -10.79 4.93
N ILE A 210 -5.77 -11.78 5.57
CA ILE A 210 -4.35 -12.13 5.49
C ILE A 210 -4.22 -13.48 4.76
N ASN A 211 -3.56 -13.51 3.61
CA ASN A 211 -3.11 -14.71 2.93
C ASN A 211 -1.77 -15.16 3.53
N ILE A 212 -1.86 -16.01 4.55
CA ILE A 212 -0.72 -16.54 5.29
C ILE A 212 0.24 -17.28 4.36
N SER A 213 -0.30 -18.04 3.40
CA SER A 213 0.50 -18.77 2.42
C SER A 213 1.29 -17.85 1.50
N GLU A 214 0.79 -16.66 1.18
CA GLU A 214 1.55 -15.67 0.40
C GLU A 214 2.71 -15.10 1.19
N HIS A 215 2.54 -14.79 2.48
CA HIS A 215 3.66 -14.41 3.35
C HIS A 215 4.76 -15.48 3.37
N MET A 216 4.38 -16.75 3.54
CA MET A 216 5.33 -17.88 3.51
C MET A 216 6.06 -18.01 2.16
N ARG A 217 5.36 -17.83 1.03
CA ARG A 217 5.99 -17.80 -0.30
C ARG A 217 7.00 -16.67 -0.43
N GLN A 218 6.70 -15.48 0.10
CA GLN A 218 7.62 -14.34 0.05
C GLN A 218 8.84 -14.56 0.96
N TRP A 219 8.65 -15.14 2.15
CA TRP A 219 9.76 -15.54 3.02
C TRP A 219 10.70 -16.54 2.34
N GLU A 220 10.17 -17.55 1.64
CA GLU A 220 11.01 -18.50 0.89
C GLU A 220 11.87 -17.80 -0.18
N LYS A 221 11.32 -16.82 -0.91
CA LYS A 221 12.08 -16.01 -1.89
C LYS A 221 13.22 -15.22 -1.24
N MET A 222 13.11 -14.93 0.06
CA MET A 222 14.12 -14.25 0.87
C MET A 222 15.09 -15.22 1.57
N GLY A 223 15.04 -16.51 1.22
CA GLY A 223 15.89 -17.55 1.80
C GLY A 223 15.50 -17.95 3.24
N MET A 224 14.25 -17.70 3.64
CA MET A 224 13.70 -18.15 4.91
C MET A 224 12.93 -19.45 4.65
N THR A 225 13.48 -20.57 5.11
CA THR A 225 12.95 -21.91 4.81
C THR A 225 11.69 -22.20 5.61
N MET A 226 10.72 -22.87 5.00
CA MET A 226 9.47 -23.29 5.68
C MET A 226 9.57 -24.74 6.15
N GLY A 227 8.80 -25.09 7.17
CA GLY A 227 8.69 -26.46 7.68
C GLY A 227 7.24 -26.95 7.71
N LYS A 228 7.01 -28.02 8.47
CA LYS A 228 5.67 -28.56 8.73
C LYS A 228 4.98 -27.68 9.76
N LEU A 229 3.75 -27.27 9.47
CA LEU A 229 3.01 -26.31 10.26
C LEU A 229 2.43 -26.95 11.52
N TYR A 230 2.77 -26.40 12.68
CA TYR A 230 2.21 -26.79 13.97
C TYR A 230 0.84 -26.14 14.19
N GLU A 231 0.72 -24.85 13.89
CA GLU A 231 -0.50 -24.07 14.03
C GLU A 231 -0.49 -22.85 13.11
N ALA A 232 -1.68 -22.28 12.86
CA ALA A 232 -1.86 -20.97 12.24
C ALA A 232 -3.10 -20.31 12.86
N LYS A 233 -2.90 -19.25 13.65
CA LYS A 233 -3.96 -18.63 14.46
C LYS A 233 -3.99 -17.12 14.31
N VAL A 234 -5.17 -16.51 14.40
CA VAL A 234 -5.28 -15.09 14.71
C VAL A 234 -4.75 -14.89 16.13
N LEU A 235 -3.93 -13.85 16.33
CA LEU A 235 -3.21 -13.56 17.56
C LEU A 235 -3.53 -12.14 18.03
N GLY A 236 -3.73 -12.01 19.34
CA GLY A 236 -3.46 -10.78 20.08
C GLY A 236 -2.39 -11.03 21.15
N GLU A 237 -1.23 -10.40 20.97
CA GLU A 237 -0.10 -10.43 21.92
C GLU A 237 0.18 -9.05 22.48
N ALA A 238 0.46 -8.95 23.77
CA ALA A 238 0.98 -7.74 24.40
C ALA A 238 1.84 -8.07 25.61
N GLY A 239 2.95 -7.34 25.74
CA GLY A 239 3.85 -7.53 26.85
C GLY A 239 4.69 -6.28 27.15
N ASN A 240 5.47 -6.37 28.22
CA ASN A 240 6.44 -5.36 28.61
C ASN A 240 7.62 -6.02 29.33
N VAL A 241 8.82 -5.83 28.79
CA VAL A 241 10.05 -6.42 29.35
C VAL A 241 10.42 -5.87 30.73
N ASN A 242 9.96 -4.66 31.07
CA ASN A 242 10.30 -3.95 32.31
C ASN A 242 9.10 -3.77 33.25
N GLY A 243 7.97 -4.43 32.99
CA GLY A 243 6.78 -4.27 33.80
C GLY A 243 5.63 -5.15 33.34
N GLU A 244 4.41 -4.72 33.66
CA GLU A 244 3.20 -5.47 33.31
C GLU A 244 2.22 -4.59 32.53
N VAL A 245 1.59 -5.17 31.51
CA VAL A 245 0.50 -4.56 30.77
C VAL A 245 -0.76 -4.54 31.64
N ARG A 246 -1.47 -3.41 31.67
CA ARG A 246 -2.68 -3.24 32.49
C ARG A 246 -3.84 -2.71 31.67
N ASN A 247 -5.05 -3.15 32.05
CA ASN A 247 -6.32 -2.65 31.52
C ASN A 247 -6.42 -2.73 29.98
N GLY A 248 -5.76 -3.71 29.35
CA GLY A 248 -5.79 -3.89 27.90
C GLY A 248 -6.98 -4.74 27.46
N ARG A 249 -7.55 -4.44 26.29
CA ARG A 249 -8.54 -5.31 25.64
C ARG A 249 -8.33 -5.36 24.13
N MET A 250 -8.29 -6.57 23.58
CA MET A 250 -8.32 -6.84 22.14
C MET A 250 -9.54 -7.71 21.86
N ASP A 251 -10.56 -7.09 21.28
CA ASP A 251 -11.77 -7.78 20.87
C ASP A 251 -11.66 -8.12 19.38
N PHE A 252 -11.82 -9.39 19.04
CA PHE A 252 -11.85 -9.89 17.68
C PHE A 252 -13.24 -10.42 17.35
N PRO A 253 -14.21 -9.55 16.98
CA PRO A 253 -15.58 -9.97 16.67
C PRO A 253 -15.69 -10.81 15.39
N HIS A 254 -14.61 -10.88 14.60
CA HIS A 254 -14.42 -11.85 13.53
C HIS A 254 -12.98 -12.32 13.56
N ALA A 255 -12.75 -13.63 13.63
CA ALA A 255 -11.44 -14.25 13.50
C ALA A 255 -11.62 -15.65 12.91
N LYS A 256 -11.28 -15.83 11.64
CA LYS A 256 -11.42 -17.13 10.96
C LYS A 256 -10.13 -17.48 10.27
N VAL A 257 -9.61 -18.68 10.54
CA VAL A 257 -8.44 -19.21 9.83
C VAL A 257 -8.84 -20.51 9.14
N TYR A 258 -8.62 -20.59 7.84
CA TYR A 258 -9.03 -21.73 7.02
C TYR A 258 -8.08 -21.96 5.84
N VAL A 259 -8.12 -23.15 5.26
CA VAL A 259 -7.41 -23.47 4.01
C VAL A 259 -8.39 -23.30 2.86
N LYS A 260 -8.14 -22.31 2.00
CA LYS A 260 -8.92 -22.04 0.79
C LYS A 260 -8.42 -22.91 -0.35
N ASN A 261 -9.21 -23.92 -0.72
CA ASN A 261 -8.93 -24.74 -1.90
C ASN A 261 -9.35 -23.98 -3.16
N GLY A 262 -8.57 -24.09 -4.24
CA GLY A 262 -8.76 -23.36 -5.50
C GLY A 262 -9.99 -23.74 -6.33
N SER A 263 -11.07 -24.21 -5.72
CA SER A 263 -12.28 -24.69 -6.39
C SER A 263 -13.58 -23.98 -6.00
N ASP A 264 -13.56 -22.93 -5.16
CA ASP A 264 -14.80 -22.22 -4.80
C ASP A 264 -14.88 -20.81 -5.40
N PRO A 265 -15.86 -20.55 -6.31
CA PRO A 265 -16.28 -19.21 -6.68
C PRO A 265 -17.15 -18.59 -5.58
N ALA A 266 -17.19 -17.26 -5.56
CA ALA A 266 -17.97 -16.49 -4.60
C ALA A 266 -19.49 -16.82 -4.63
N SER A 267 -20.02 -17.12 -3.44
CA SER A 267 -21.42 -17.09 -2.95
C SER A 267 -22.58 -17.59 -3.84
N SER A 268 -23.26 -18.65 -3.40
CA SER A 268 -24.72 -18.61 -3.14
C SER A 268 -25.24 -19.86 -2.42
N SER A 269 -26.31 -19.63 -1.67
CA SER A 269 -27.25 -20.54 -1.02
C SER A 269 -27.35 -22.01 -1.50
N SER A 270 -27.41 -22.89 -0.50
CA SER A 270 -27.96 -24.27 -0.48
C SER A 270 -28.85 -24.72 -1.64
N VAL A 271 -28.49 -25.81 -2.34
CA VAL A 271 -29.33 -27.00 -2.67
C VAL A 271 -28.43 -28.22 -2.94
N LYS A 272 -28.95 -29.41 -2.60
CA LYS A 272 -28.38 -30.77 -2.54
C LYS A 272 -27.71 -31.36 -3.80
N SER A 273 -26.63 -32.11 -3.51
CA SER A 273 -26.25 -33.48 -3.93
C SER A 273 -26.48 -33.97 -5.37
N SER A 274 -25.40 -34.37 -6.05
CA SER A 274 -25.20 -35.75 -6.55
C SER A 274 -23.78 -35.95 -7.10
N SER A 275 -23.31 -37.20 -7.03
CA SER A 275 -21.95 -37.69 -7.30
C SER A 275 -21.64 -37.94 -8.77
N SER A 276 -20.38 -37.81 -9.18
CA SER A 276 -19.66 -38.87 -9.94
C SER A 276 -18.18 -38.54 -10.18
N THR A 277 -17.35 -39.53 -9.91
CA THR A 277 -15.90 -39.70 -10.12
C THR A 277 -15.46 -39.60 -11.58
N VAL A 278 -14.33 -38.94 -11.91
CA VAL A 278 -13.24 -39.38 -12.82
C VAL A 278 -12.00 -38.46 -12.66
N THR A 279 -10.82 -39.06 -12.46
CA THR A 279 -9.45 -38.51 -12.67
C THR A 279 -8.79 -39.25 -13.86
N PRO A 280 -7.58 -38.91 -14.37
CA PRO A 280 -6.74 -37.69 -14.30
C PRO A 280 -6.15 -37.26 -15.68
N LYS A 281 -5.37 -36.15 -15.73
CA LYS A 281 -3.93 -36.08 -16.13
C LYS A 281 -3.52 -34.75 -16.83
N SER A 282 -2.39 -34.21 -16.35
CA SER A 282 -1.29 -33.59 -17.13
C SER A 282 -1.21 -32.06 -17.36
N SER A 283 -0.12 -31.51 -16.78
CA SER A 283 0.93 -30.63 -17.35
C SER A 283 0.78 -29.10 -17.41
N SER A 284 1.75 -28.45 -16.72
CA SER A 284 2.52 -27.23 -17.07
C SER A 284 1.75 -25.90 -17.19
N SER A 285 2.20 -24.74 -16.74
CA SER A 285 3.53 -24.24 -16.34
C SER A 285 3.37 -22.87 -15.66
N LYS A 286 4.28 -22.58 -14.71
CA LYS A 286 4.88 -21.30 -14.30
C LYS A 286 4.23 -19.98 -14.79
N GLY A 287 4.00 -19.07 -13.84
CA GLY A 287 3.87 -17.64 -14.11
C GLY A 287 3.92 -16.81 -12.83
N SER A 288 5.11 -16.37 -12.45
CA SER A 288 5.42 -15.48 -11.33
C SER A 288 4.84 -14.07 -11.50
N GLY A 289 4.59 -13.40 -10.36
CA GLY A 289 4.91 -11.98 -10.19
C GLY A 289 3.84 -11.15 -9.49
N VAL A 290 4.09 -10.67 -8.27
CA VAL A 290 3.45 -9.46 -7.74
C VAL A 290 4.43 -8.69 -6.84
N GLY A 291 4.61 -7.41 -7.18
CA GLY A 291 5.40 -6.39 -6.49
C GLY A 291 4.58 -5.54 -5.49
N PRO A 292 5.08 -4.35 -5.08
CA PRO A 292 4.67 -3.55 -3.91
C PRO A 292 3.20 -3.06 -3.82
N VAL A 293 2.56 -3.03 -2.63
CA VAL A 293 1.19 -2.58 -2.32
C VAL A 293 1.29 -1.42 -1.35
N VAL A 294 0.67 -0.37 -1.83
CA VAL A 294 0.73 1.00 -1.40
C VAL A 294 -0.64 1.32 -0.77
N SER A 295 -0.67 2.12 0.31
CA SER A 295 -1.90 2.44 1.06
C SER A 295 -2.96 3.13 0.20
N THR A 296 -4.23 2.73 0.29
CA THR A 296 -5.36 3.30 -0.47
C THR A 296 -6.28 4.19 0.37
N GLU A 297 -5.82 4.71 1.52
CA GLU A 297 -6.66 5.48 2.45
C GLU A 297 -7.21 6.77 1.81
N PHE A 298 -6.48 7.34 0.83
CA PHE A 298 -6.94 8.45 0.02
C PHE A 298 -8.24 8.17 -0.74
N CYS A 299 -8.63 6.90 -0.95
CA CYS A 299 -9.87 6.56 -1.63
C CYS A 299 -11.13 7.06 -0.92
N LYS A 300 -11.10 7.25 0.40
CA LYS A 300 -12.27 7.70 1.18
C LYS A 300 -12.48 9.21 1.06
N ASP A 301 -11.41 9.99 1.26
CA ASP A 301 -11.49 11.44 1.45
C ASP A 301 -10.84 12.26 0.35
N ALA A 302 -10.44 11.62 -0.77
CA ALA A 302 -9.86 12.31 -1.92
C ALA A 302 -10.76 13.46 -2.40
N GLN A 303 -10.17 14.64 -2.44
CA GLN A 303 -10.74 15.90 -2.87
C GLN A 303 -9.62 16.77 -3.43
N HIS A 304 -9.96 17.67 -4.35
CA HIS A 304 -8.98 18.61 -4.88
C HIS A 304 -8.53 19.61 -3.82
N THR A 305 -7.23 19.81 -3.69
CA THR A 305 -6.63 20.77 -2.76
C THR A 305 -5.49 21.57 -3.40
N GLY A 306 -5.18 22.71 -2.79
CA GLY A 306 -4.11 23.59 -3.23
C GLY A 306 -4.45 24.47 -4.44
N ASP A 307 -3.43 25.07 -5.01
CA ASP A 307 -3.56 25.96 -6.16
C ASP A 307 -4.04 25.20 -7.38
N LYS A 308 -4.78 25.87 -8.27
CA LYS A 308 -5.30 25.26 -9.50
C LYS A 308 -4.97 26.07 -10.73
N LYS A 309 -4.82 25.38 -11.86
CA LYS A 309 -4.62 25.97 -13.18
C LYS A 309 -5.50 25.27 -14.21
N THR A 310 -6.28 26.04 -14.94
CA THR A 310 -7.14 25.53 -16.01
C THR A 310 -6.53 25.86 -17.36
N GLU A 311 -6.36 24.84 -18.20
CA GLU A 311 -5.97 24.98 -19.59
C GLU A 311 -7.18 24.73 -20.49
N ASN A 312 -7.30 25.51 -21.57
CA ASN A 312 -8.42 25.43 -22.53
C ASN A 312 -7.94 25.14 -23.96
N GLY A 313 -6.74 24.59 -24.08
CA GLY A 313 -6.07 24.28 -25.34
C GLY A 313 -4.83 23.43 -25.10
N ASN A 314 -4.30 22.84 -26.17
CA ASN A 314 -3.15 21.94 -26.06
C ASN A 314 -1.99 22.62 -25.35
N LYS A 315 -1.59 22.07 -24.21
CA LYS A 315 -0.63 22.71 -23.31
C LYS A 315 0.10 21.69 -22.45
N VAL A 316 1.43 21.75 -22.53
CA VAL A 316 2.34 21.18 -21.53
C VAL A 316 2.63 22.25 -20.49
N GLY A 317 2.60 21.88 -19.21
CA GLY A 317 2.94 22.79 -18.13
C GLY A 317 3.29 22.10 -16.82
N SER A 318 3.43 22.90 -15.77
CA SER A 318 3.62 22.39 -14.41
C SER A 318 2.92 23.29 -13.40
N ILE A 319 2.54 22.69 -12.28
CA ILE A 319 2.00 23.37 -11.09
C ILE A 319 2.66 22.75 -9.86
N ASN A 320 3.33 23.58 -9.04
CA ASN A 320 4.07 23.13 -7.85
C ASN A 320 5.02 21.95 -8.10
N GLY A 321 5.72 21.95 -9.25
CA GLY A 321 6.65 20.88 -9.63
C GLY A 321 5.99 19.61 -10.19
N ILE A 322 4.66 19.52 -10.23
CA ILE A 322 3.92 18.43 -10.86
C ILE A 322 3.70 18.79 -12.34
N GLY A 323 4.13 17.91 -13.24
CA GLY A 323 3.96 18.10 -14.68
C GLY A 323 2.55 17.71 -15.11
N TYR A 324 1.95 18.51 -15.99
CA TYR A 324 0.66 18.20 -16.59
C TYR A 324 0.66 18.41 -18.10
N GLU A 325 -0.27 17.76 -18.77
CA GLU A 325 -0.56 18.04 -20.17
C GLU A 325 -2.05 17.89 -20.49
N LEU A 326 -2.55 18.86 -21.23
CA LEU A 326 -3.81 18.76 -21.97
C LEU A 326 -3.46 18.63 -23.45
N TRP A 327 -3.99 17.61 -24.12
CA TRP A 327 -3.88 17.44 -25.56
C TRP A 327 -5.19 16.91 -26.12
N TYR A 328 -5.64 17.44 -27.25
CA TYR A 328 -6.76 16.89 -28.00
C TYR A 328 -6.69 17.24 -29.48
N ASP A 329 -7.44 16.49 -30.29
CA ASP A 329 -7.74 16.79 -31.69
C ASP A 329 -9.23 16.97 -31.95
N ARG A 330 -9.56 17.73 -33.00
CA ARG A 330 -10.91 17.89 -33.57
C ARG A 330 -12.02 18.34 -32.61
N ALA A 331 -11.69 18.73 -31.38
CA ALA A 331 -12.67 19.13 -30.37
C ALA A 331 -13.29 20.50 -30.65
N THR A 332 -14.57 20.65 -30.33
CA THR A 332 -15.24 21.96 -30.25
C THR A 332 -14.74 22.73 -29.03
N SER A 333 -14.53 22.04 -27.92
CA SER A 333 -13.81 22.56 -26.76
C SER A 333 -13.16 21.43 -25.97
N GLY A 334 -12.03 21.72 -25.35
CA GLY A 334 -11.35 20.83 -24.42
C GLY A 334 -10.70 21.65 -23.32
N SER A 335 -10.89 21.23 -22.08
CA SER A 335 -10.24 21.86 -20.93
C SER A 335 -9.84 20.84 -19.88
N ALA A 336 -8.84 21.18 -19.10
CA ALA A 336 -8.46 20.41 -17.92
C ALA A 336 -8.03 21.38 -16.81
N THR A 337 -8.46 21.10 -15.58
CA THR A 337 -8.01 21.82 -14.38
C THR A 337 -7.06 20.92 -13.63
N PHE A 338 -5.83 21.40 -13.42
CA PHE A 338 -4.76 20.71 -12.70
C PHE A 338 -4.51 21.40 -11.36
N TYR A 339 -4.35 20.61 -10.29
CA TYR A 339 -4.17 21.10 -8.93
C TYR A 339 -2.74 20.83 -8.44
N SER A 340 -2.25 21.66 -7.52
CA SER A 340 -0.90 21.56 -6.97
C SER A 340 -0.67 20.34 -6.07
N ASP A 341 -1.75 19.62 -5.72
CA ASP A 341 -1.71 18.34 -5.02
C ASP A 341 -1.63 17.12 -5.96
N GLY A 342 -1.67 17.37 -7.28
CA GLY A 342 -1.58 16.40 -8.37
C GLY A 342 -2.92 15.99 -8.97
N SER A 343 -4.03 16.19 -8.25
CA SER A 343 -5.39 15.91 -8.72
C SER A 343 -5.74 16.72 -9.98
N MET A 344 -6.73 16.25 -10.74
CA MET A 344 -7.14 16.92 -11.98
C MET A 344 -8.61 16.66 -12.32
N SER A 345 -9.20 17.54 -13.11
CA SER A 345 -10.53 17.32 -13.72
C SER A 345 -10.49 17.65 -15.21
N CYS A 346 -11.29 16.92 -15.97
CA CYS A 346 -11.21 16.86 -17.43
C CYS A 346 -12.58 17.14 -18.03
N SER A 347 -12.62 17.94 -19.10
CA SER A 347 -13.82 18.26 -19.86
C SER A 347 -13.50 18.31 -21.34
N PHE A 348 -14.34 17.64 -22.13
CA PHE A 348 -14.17 17.57 -23.58
C PHE A 348 -15.53 17.60 -24.27
N GLN A 349 -15.59 18.28 -25.40
CA GLN A 349 -16.79 18.38 -26.22
C GLN A 349 -16.43 18.12 -27.67
N ASN A 350 -17.06 17.09 -28.24
CA ASN A 350 -16.94 16.68 -29.62
C ASN A 350 -15.47 16.44 -30.05
N ALA A 351 -14.66 15.90 -29.15
CA ALA A 351 -13.25 15.61 -29.43
C ALA A 351 -13.12 14.36 -30.32
N GLY A 352 -12.14 14.35 -31.23
CA GLY A 352 -11.78 13.11 -31.92
C GLY A 352 -10.94 12.23 -31.01
N ASP A 353 -9.93 12.81 -30.38
CA ASP A 353 -9.11 12.21 -29.34
C ASP A 353 -8.78 13.27 -28.29
N TYR A 354 -8.92 12.94 -27.00
CA TYR A 354 -8.71 13.85 -25.88
C TYR A 354 -7.94 13.15 -24.76
N LEU A 355 -6.90 13.81 -24.26
CA LEU A 355 -6.04 13.37 -23.17
C LEU A 355 -5.86 14.49 -22.15
N CYS A 356 -6.20 14.22 -20.89
CA CYS A 356 -5.80 15.00 -19.72
C CYS A 356 -4.89 14.14 -18.83
N ARG A 357 -3.72 14.65 -18.46
CA ARG A 357 -2.77 13.86 -17.66
C ARG A 357 -1.92 14.69 -16.71
N SER A 358 -1.60 14.12 -15.55
CA SER A 358 -0.85 14.75 -14.45
C SER A 358 0.11 13.76 -13.79
N GLY A 359 1.35 14.18 -13.49
CA GLY A 359 2.35 13.34 -12.82
C GLY A 359 3.79 13.73 -13.12
N LEU A 360 4.66 12.73 -13.26
CA LEU A 360 6.10 12.93 -13.46
C LEU A 360 6.42 13.26 -14.92
N SER A 361 7.34 14.21 -15.09
CA SER A 361 8.00 14.52 -16.36
C SER A 361 9.50 14.30 -16.18
N PHE A 362 10.13 13.65 -17.15
CA PHE A 362 11.55 13.29 -17.13
C PHE A 362 12.26 13.91 -18.34
N ASN A 363 13.60 13.87 -18.32
CA ASN A 363 14.43 14.43 -19.39
C ASN A 363 14.88 13.36 -20.41
N SER A 364 14.33 12.14 -20.33
CA SER A 364 14.73 11.01 -21.18
C SER A 364 16.21 10.65 -21.06
N ASP A 365 16.73 10.73 -19.84
CA ASP A 365 18.10 10.43 -19.47
C ASP A 365 18.24 9.03 -18.83
N LYS A 366 17.23 8.61 -18.07
CA LYS A 366 17.18 7.35 -17.30
C LYS A 366 16.07 6.41 -17.76
N THR A 367 16.38 5.12 -17.75
CA THR A 367 15.40 4.03 -17.78
C THR A 367 14.75 3.87 -16.40
N TYR A 368 13.63 3.15 -16.33
CA TYR A 368 12.94 2.90 -15.06
C TYR A 368 13.80 2.14 -14.02
N LYS A 369 14.80 1.36 -14.47
CA LYS A 369 15.75 0.64 -13.59
C LYS A 369 16.81 1.54 -12.98
N GLU A 370 17.06 2.70 -13.58
CA GLU A 370 18.05 3.68 -13.10
C GLU A 370 17.41 4.70 -12.13
N LEU A 371 16.12 4.52 -11.83
CA LEU A 371 15.43 5.23 -10.76
C LEU A 371 15.74 4.56 -9.43
N ASP A 372 15.86 5.39 -8.38
CA ASP A 372 16.14 4.96 -7.01
C ASP A 372 14.84 4.52 -6.33
N GLY A 373 14.17 3.52 -6.89
CA GLY A 373 12.88 3.03 -6.41
C GLY A 373 11.89 2.62 -7.49
N ASP A 374 10.80 1.98 -7.07
CA ASP A 374 9.68 1.65 -7.95
C ASP A 374 8.81 2.90 -8.20
N MET A 375 8.39 3.08 -9.45
CA MET A 375 7.40 4.10 -9.81
C MET A 375 6.00 3.63 -9.45
N LEU A 376 5.28 4.47 -8.72
CA LEU A 376 3.93 4.23 -8.25
C LEU A 376 3.02 5.37 -8.71
N ALA A 377 1.76 5.05 -9.01
CA ALA A 377 0.71 6.03 -9.25
C ALA A 377 -0.51 5.74 -8.38
N GLU A 378 -0.79 6.64 -7.43
CA GLU A 378 -2.03 6.68 -6.70
C GLU A 378 -3.08 7.44 -7.52
N TYR A 379 -4.26 6.87 -7.70
CA TYR A 379 -5.35 7.60 -8.35
C TYR A 379 -6.71 7.23 -7.79
N LYS A 380 -7.63 8.18 -7.89
CA LYS A 380 -9.08 7.97 -7.77
C LYS A 380 -9.74 8.57 -8.99
N LEU A 381 -10.61 7.82 -9.64
CA LEU A 381 -11.48 8.23 -10.72
C LEU A 381 -12.91 8.32 -10.19
N VAL A 382 -13.56 9.45 -10.45
CA VAL A 382 -15.01 9.60 -10.34
C VAL A 382 -15.56 9.74 -11.75
N LYS A 383 -16.20 8.67 -12.25
CA LYS A 383 -16.81 8.67 -13.59
C LYS A 383 -17.99 9.62 -13.62
N GLN A 384 -18.07 10.38 -14.70
CA GLN A 384 -19.22 11.23 -15.01
C GLN A 384 -19.84 10.77 -16.35
N ASN A 385 -20.87 11.46 -16.82
CA ASN A 385 -21.53 11.10 -18.07
C ASN A 385 -20.62 11.41 -19.26
N VAL A 386 -20.25 10.37 -20.00
CA VAL A 386 -19.46 10.45 -21.24
C VAL A 386 -20.28 9.83 -22.37
N ASN A 387 -20.38 10.54 -23.49
CA ASN A 387 -21.14 10.14 -24.67
C ASN A 387 -20.21 10.08 -25.89
N GLY A 388 -20.44 9.10 -26.77
CA GLY A 388 -19.68 8.97 -28.03
C GLY A 388 -18.26 8.43 -27.88
N ALA A 389 -17.90 7.87 -26.72
CA ALA A 389 -16.58 7.27 -26.51
C ALA A 389 -16.50 5.88 -27.15
N ASP A 390 -15.85 5.80 -28.32
CA ASP A 390 -15.53 4.54 -28.99
C ASP A 390 -14.39 3.81 -28.27
N TYR A 391 -13.43 4.57 -27.74
CA TYR A 391 -12.34 4.07 -26.91
C TYR A 391 -12.04 5.02 -25.75
N SER A 392 -11.44 4.47 -24.69
CA SER A 392 -10.97 5.25 -23.55
C SER A 392 -9.94 4.45 -22.75
N TYR A 393 -8.96 5.16 -22.20
CA TYR A 393 -7.96 4.61 -21.30
C TYR A 393 -7.87 5.48 -20.05
N VAL A 394 -8.07 4.87 -18.89
CA VAL A 394 -7.86 5.50 -17.58
C VAL A 394 -6.89 4.67 -16.77
N GLY A 395 -5.86 5.32 -16.23
CA GLY A 395 -4.80 4.68 -15.46
C GLY A 395 -3.50 5.45 -15.58
N VAL A 396 -2.40 4.79 -15.96
CA VAL A 396 -1.09 5.42 -16.18
C VAL A 396 -0.72 5.44 -17.67
N TYR A 397 -0.09 6.54 -18.07
CA TYR A 397 0.40 6.79 -19.41
C TYR A 397 1.81 7.37 -19.41
N GLY A 398 2.55 7.11 -20.48
CA GLY A 398 3.66 7.95 -20.84
C GLY A 398 4.40 7.54 -22.09
N TRP A 399 5.55 8.18 -22.30
CA TRP A 399 6.44 7.89 -23.40
C TRP A 399 7.82 7.44 -22.93
N MET A 400 8.49 6.66 -23.77
CA MET A 400 9.89 6.29 -23.62
C MET A 400 10.64 6.48 -24.94
N GLU A 401 11.92 6.85 -24.83
CA GLU A 401 12.83 7.08 -25.96
C GLU A 401 13.94 6.03 -26.04
N GLY A 402 14.51 5.86 -27.22
CA GLY A 402 15.68 5.00 -27.43
C GLY A 402 15.35 3.51 -27.51
N VAL A 403 14.08 3.15 -27.74
CA VAL A 403 13.66 1.76 -27.89
C VAL A 403 13.94 1.29 -29.32
N PRO A 404 14.73 0.21 -29.53
CA PRO A 404 14.98 -0.29 -30.87
C PRO A 404 13.72 -0.92 -31.49
N GLY A 405 13.61 -0.89 -32.81
CA GLY A 405 12.59 -1.62 -33.57
C GLY A 405 11.54 -0.77 -34.27
N THR A 406 11.58 0.56 -34.13
CA THR A 406 10.88 1.52 -35.01
C THR A 406 11.86 2.62 -35.45
N GLN A 407 11.53 3.37 -36.50
CA GLN A 407 12.37 4.47 -36.96
C GLN A 407 12.48 5.59 -35.93
N SER A 408 11.37 5.92 -35.25
CA SER A 408 11.33 6.96 -34.22
C SER A 408 12.06 6.55 -32.94
N LYS A 409 12.21 5.24 -32.70
CA LYS A 409 12.69 4.67 -31.43
C LYS A 409 11.87 5.08 -30.21
N LEU A 410 10.59 5.34 -30.44
CA LEU A 410 9.63 5.75 -29.41
C LEU A 410 8.71 4.59 -29.02
N VAL A 411 8.30 4.60 -27.75
CA VAL A 411 7.20 3.81 -27.21
C VAL A 411 6.23 4.74 -26.51
N GLU A 412 4.95 4.61 -26.82
CA GLU A 412 3.84 5.10 -26.00
C GLU A 412 3.33 3.94 -25.12
N TYR A 413 3.14 4.14 -23.82
CA TYR A 413 2.75 3.04 -22.94
C TYR A 413 1.55 3.37 -22.07
N TYR A 414 0.75 2.35 -21.78
CA TYR A 414 -0.51 2.43 -21.06
C TYR A 414 -0.62 1.29 -20.04
N VAL A 415 -0.93 1.66 -18.80
CA VAL A 415 -1.49 0.75 -17.80
C VAL A 415 -2.93 1.18 -17.57
N VAL A 416 -3.87 0.41 -18.12
CA VAL A 416 -5.30 0.76 -18.18
C VAL A 416 -6.05 0.02 -17.09
N ASP A 417 -6.38 0.72 -16.03
CA ASP A 417 -7.14 0.20 -14.90
C ASP A 417 -8.64 0.45 -15.02
N ASN A 418 -9.05 1.43 -15.82
CA ASN A 418 -10.44 1.76 -16.09
C ASN A 418 -10.61 2.41 -17.47
N TRP A 419 -11.84 2.76 -17.83
CA TRP A 419 -12.21 3.36 -19.11
C TRP A 419 -13.53 4.12 -18.98
N LEU A 420 -13.67 5.17 -19.77
CA LEU A 420 -14.86 6.02 -19.91
C LEU A 420 -15.79 5.55 -21.05
N SER A 421 -15.30 4.70 -21.94
CA SER A 421 -16.09 4.05 -22.99
C SER A 421 -17.09 3.05 -22.41
N GLN A 422 -18.09 2.67 -23.21
CA GLN A 422 -19.07 1.66 -22.80
C GLN A 422 -18.42 0.30 -22.52
N TYR A 423 -17.37 -0.03 -23.28
CA TYR A 423 -16.70 -1.32 -23.20
C TYR A 423 -15.25 -1.17 -22.77
N ARG A 424 -14.79 -2.21 -22.06
CA ARG A 424 -13.38 -2.41 -21.74
C ARG A 424 -12.56 -2.48 -23.04
N PRO A 425 -11.39 -1.83 -23.10
CA PRO A 425 -10.46 -2.04 -24.20
C PRO A 425 -10.14 -3.53 -24.42
N GLY A 426 -10.32 -3.99 -25.65
CA GLY A 426 -10.19 -5.39 -26.04
C GLY A 426 -8.99 -5.63 -26.93
N ASP A 427 -9.01 -6.75 -27.66
CA ASP A 427 -7.88 -7.16 -28.52
C ASP A 427 -7.54 -6.14 -29.62
N TRP A 428 -8.46 -5.24 -29.95
CA TRP A 428 -8.27 -4.18 -30.94
C TRP A 428 -7.23 -3.11 -30.53
N VAL A 429 -6.79 -3.06 -29.27
CA VAL A 429 -5.75 -2.09 -28.84
C VAL A 429 -4.36 -2.39 -29.39
N GLY A 430 -4.10 -3.63 -29.86
CA GLY A 430 -2.79 -3.96 -30.38
C GLY A 430 -2.78 -5.14 -31.34
N ASN A 431 -1.90 -5.05 -32.35
CA ASN A 431 -1.69 -6.11 -33.34
C ASN A 431 -1.09 -7.40 -32.76
N LYS A 432 -0.59 -7.39 -31.50
CA LYS A 432 -0.08 -8.58 -30.81
C LYS A 432 -0.57 -8.65 -29.36
N LYS A 433 -1.34 -9.69 -29.04
CA LYS A 433 -1.68 -10.09 -27.66
C LYS A 433 -0.63 -11.06 -27.12
N TYR A 434 -0.08 -10.75 -25.94
CA TYR A 434 0.91 -11.60 -25.27
C TYR A 434 0.27 -12.62 -24.32
N GLY A 435 -0.92 -12.31 -23.81
CA GLY A 435 -1.66 -13.16 -22.89
C GLY A 435 -2.20 -12.39 -21.69
N THR A 436 -2.79 -13.12 -20.76
CA THR A 436 -3.25 -12.61 -19.47
C THR A 436 -2.20 -12.93 -18.40
N PHE A 437 -1.83 -11.96 -17.60
CA PHE A 437 -0.81 -12.10 -16.56
C PHE A 437 -1.26 -11.45 -15.26
N THR A 438 -0.85 -12.02 -14.14
CA THR A 438 -0.92 -11.34 -12.85
C THR A 438 0.21 -10.30 -12.79
N ILE A 439 -0.17 -9.03 -12.62
CA ILE A 439 0.73 -7.88 -12.48
C ILE A 439 0.11 -6.99 -11.40
N ASP A 440 0.91 -6.47 -10.47
CA ASP A 440 0.40 -5.58 -9.40
C ASP A 440 -0.81 -6.19 -8.64
N GLY A 441 -0.80 -7.50 -8.44
CA GLY A 441 -1.84 -8.21 -7.67
C GLY A 441 -3.17 -8.42 -8.41
N ALA A 442 -3.27 -8.06 -9.68
CA ALA A 442 -4.47 -8.24 -10.48
C ALA A 442 -4.15 -8.83 -11.87
N GLU A 443 -5.17 -9.35 -12.54
CA GLU A 443 -5.02 -9.85 -13.90
C GLU A 443 -5.10 -8.72 -14.93
N TYR A 444 -4.14 -8.71 -15.87
CA TYR A 444 -4.07 -7.80 -17.01
C TYR A 444 -3.89 -8.58 -18.30
N ASP A 445 -4.61 -8.19 -19.34
CA ASP A 445 -4.27 -8.60 -20.71
C ASP A 445 -3.18 -7.68 -21.25
N VAL A 446 -2.08 -8.26 -21.75
CA VAL A 446 -0.92 -7.50 -22.24
C VAL A 446 -0.89 -7.50 -23.77
N TYR A 447 -0.71 -6.32 -24.36
CA TYR A 447 -0.64 -6.13 -25.81
C TYR A 447 0.54 -5.26 -26.22
N ARG A 448 0.98 -5.45 -27.46
CA ARG A 448 1.79 -4.49 -28.20
C ARG A 448 1.07 -4.10 -29.48
N ASN A 449 1.20 -2.83 -29.85
CA ASN A 449 0.82 -2.33 -31.17
C ASN A 449 2.02 -1.68 -31.88
N THR A 450 1.92 -1.53 -33.20
CA THR A 450 2.71 -0.56 -33.96
C THR A 450 1.75 0.49 -34.50
N ARG A 451 1.96 1.77 -34.14
CA ARG A 451 1.08 2.88 -34.51
C ARG A 451 1.87 3.90 -35.32
N THR A 452 1.21 4.48 -36.32
CA THR A 452 1.68 5.68 -37.01
C THR A 452 0.76 6.83 -36.65
N GLY A 453 1.30 7.86 -36.01
CA GLY A 453 0.50 8.99 -35.51
C GLY A 453 1.36 10.10 -34.91
N PRO A 454 0.73 11.10 -34.28
CA PRO A 454 1.43 12.12 -33.53
C PRO A 454 2.24 11.48 -32.40
N ALA A 455 3.47 11.95 -32.20
CA ALA A 455 4.35 11.47 -31.13
C ALA A 455 5.16 12.61 -30.51
N ILE A 456 5.67 12.38 -29.31
CA ILE A 456 6.58 13.33 -28.65
C ILE A 456 7.80 13.65 -29.53
N LYS A 457 8.29 14.89 -29.42
CA LYS A 457 9.51 15.36 -30.10
C LYS A 457 9.51 15.16 -31.63
N SER A 458 8.34 15.09 -32.25
CA SER A 458 8.20 14.92 -33.70
C SER A 458 7.33 16.02 -34.30
N SER A 459 7.68 16.45 -35.51
CA SER A 459 6.85 17.35 -36.31
C SER A 459 6.10 16.52 -37.35
N GLY A 460 4.98 15.92 -36.96
CA GLY A 460 4.13 15.11 -37.82
C GLY A 460 3.96 13.67 -37.33
N ASN A 461 3.40 12.83 -38.20
CA ASN A 461 3.14 11.43 -37.85
C ASN A 461 4.40 10.59 -38.03
N VAL A 462 4.76 9.83 -37.00
CA VAL A 462 5.87 8.87 -37.04
C VAL A 462 5.39 7.50 -36.58
N GLU A 463 6.11 6.45 -36.95
CA GLU A 463 5.84 5.10 -36.47
C GLU A 463 6.49 4.87 -35.10
N PHE A 464 5.73 4.34 -34.14
CA PHE A 464 6.18 4.00 -32.79
C PHE A 464 5.46 2.75 -32.27
N TYR A 465 6.03 2.11 -31.25
CA TYR A 465 5.33 1.03 -30.57
C TYR A 465 4.36 1.58 -29.54
N GLN A 466 3.27 0.84 -29.28
CA GLN A 466 2.44 1.05 -28.10
C GLN A 466 2.46 -0.20 -27.21
N TYR A 467 2.63 -0.02 -25.90
CA TYR A 467 2.58 -1.09 -24.92
C TYR A 467 1.35 -0.94 -24.03
N PHE A 468 0.56 -2.00 -23.87
CA PHE A 468 -0.65 -1.97 -23.07
C PHE A 468 -0.62 -3.08 -22.01
N SER A 469 -0.97 -2.73 -20.79
CA SER A 469 -1.55 -3.64 -19.80
C SER A 469 -2.98 -3.21 -19.56
N VAL A 470 -3.97 -4.05 -19.89
CA VAL A 470 -5.39 -3.72 -19.68
C VAL A 470 -5.97 -4.59 -18.57
N ARG A 471 -6.37 -3.97 -17.45
CA ARG A 471 -6.86 -4.68 -16.26
C ARG A 471 -8.15 -5.43 -16.56
N LYS A 472 -8.27 -6.70 -16.17
CA LYS A 472 -9.46 -7.52 -16.45
C LYS A 472 -10.70 -6.99 -15.75
N GLN A 473 -10.54 -6.52 -14.52
CA GLN A 473 -11.60 -5.93 -13.70
C GLN A 473 -11.28 -4.46 -13.43
N ALA A 474 -12.22 -3.58 -13.75
CA ALA A 474 -12.03 -2.15 -13.59
C ALA A 474 -11.68 -1.79 -12.14
N ARG A 475 -10.74 -0.86 -11.96
CA ARG A 475 -10.41 -0.23 -10.68
C ARG A 475 -10.65 1.27 -10.82
N ASP A 476 -11.43 1.85 -9.93
CA ASP A 476 -11.69 3.29 -9.90
C ASP A 476 -10.81 4.01 -8.88
N CYS A 477 -10.34 3.32 -7.84
CA CYS A 477 -9.38 3.88 -6.90
C CYS A 477 -8.33 2.86 -6.48
N GLY A 478 -7.08 3.30 -6.36
CA GLY A 478 -6.00 2.50 -5.83
C GLY A 478 -4.64 2.96 -6.31
N VAL A 479 -3.65 2.08 -6.17
CA VAL A 479 -2.28 2.35 -6.59
C VAL A 479 -1.86 1.39 -7.67
N ILE A 480 -1.30 1.94 -8.75
CA ILE A 480 -0.70 1.21 -9.86
C ILE A 480 0.81 1.17 -9.61
N ASN A 481 1.38 -0.03 -9.51
CA ASN A 481 2.83 -0.20 -9.54
C ASN A 481 3.34 -0.18 -10.99
N ILE A 482 3.72 1.01 -11.48
CA ILE A 482 4.17 1.23 -12.85
C ILE A 482 5.40 0.36 -13.16
N SER A 483 6.36 0.30 -12.23
CA SER A 483 7.56 -0.52 -12.38
C SER A 483 7.25 -2.01 -12.53
N ALA A 484 6.19 -2.55 -11.90
CA ALA A 484 5.78 -3.95 -12.06
C ALA A 484 5.30 -4.24 -13.49
N HIS A 485 4.56 -3.32 -14.11
CA HIS A 485 4.15 -3.44 -15.51
C HIS A 485 5.35 -3.36 -16.46
N MET A 486 6.27 -2.42 -16.23
CA MET A 486 7.49 -2.30 -17.04
C MET A 486 8.37 -3.55 -16.94
N LYS A 487 8.57 -4.10 -15.73
CA LYS A 487 9.25 -5.40 -15.51
C LYS A 487 8.56 -6.51 -16.31
N LYS A 488 7.22 -6.58 -16.27
CA LYS A 488 6.50 -7.62 -17.00
C LYS A 488 6.62 -7.48 -18.51
N TRP A 489 6.57 -6.26 -19.04
CA TRP A 489 6.77 -6.02 -20.46
C TRP A 489 8.16 -6.45 -20.93
N GLU A 490 9.22 -6.16 -20.17
CA GLU A 490 10.56 -6.64 -20.49
C GLU A 490 10.66 -8.17 -20.50
N GLU A 491 10.05 -8.88 -19.53
CA GLU A 491 10.01 -10.35 -19.52
C GLU A 491 9.39 -10.92 -20.80
N LEU A 492 8.48 -10.17 -21.43
CA LEU A 492 7.81 -10.52 -22.68
C LEU A 492 8.58 -10.05 -23.93
N GLY A 493 9.77 -9.48 -23.77
CA GLY A 493 10.61 -8.96 -24.86
C GLY A 493 10.13 -7.62 -25.43
N MET A 494 9.35 -6.86 -24.66
CA MET A 494 8.97 -5.48 -24.99
C MET A 494 10.01 -4.55 -24.34
N THR A 495 10.99 -4.11 -25.12
CA THR A 495 12.14 -3.34 -24.61
C THR A 495 11.70 -2.00 -24.03
N MET A 496 12.18 -1.67 -22.82
CA MET A 496 11.97 -0.36 -22.16
C MET A 496 13.01 0.66 -22.64
N GLY A 497 12.59 1.92 -22.73
CA GLY A 497 13.45 3.03 -23.11
C GLY A 497 13.76 3.95 -21.93
N LYS A 498 14.36 5.10 -22.24
CA LYS A 498 14.53 6.20 -21.29
C LYS A 498 13.20 6.92 -21.11
N LEU A 499 12.80 7.14 -19.87
CA LEU A 499 11.50 7.69 -19.51
C LEU A 499 11.40 9.15 -19.94
N TYR A 500 10.36 9.49 -20.70
CA TYR A 500 9.97 10.88 -20.99
C TYR A 500 8.92 11.37 -19.99
N GLU A 501 7.95 10.53 -19.63
CA GLU A 501 6.94 10.85 -18.63
C GLU A 501 6.31 9.60 -17.99
N ALA A 502 5.68 9.79 -16.84
CA ALA A 502 4.78 8.83 -16.21
C ALA A 502 3.65 9.60 -15.49
N LYS A 503 2.43 9.52 -16.01
CA LYS A 503 1.30 10.34 -15.54
C LYS A 503 0.03 9.53 -15.36
N VAL A 504 -0.79 9.92 -14.38
CA VAL A 504 -2.20 9.50 -14.35
C VAL A 504 -2.89 10.12 -15.57
N LEU A 505 -3.69 9.33 -16.28
CA LEU A 505 -4.34 9.69 -17.54
C LEU A 505 -5.86 9.49 -17.48
N GLY A 506 -6.59 10.45 -18.05
CA GLY A 506 -7.91 10.23 -18.63
C GLY A 506 -7.87 10.49 -20.14
N GLU A 507 -8.06 9.43 -20.94
CA GLU A 507 -8.19 9.50 -22.40
C GLU A 507 -9.58 9.06 -22.83
N ALA A 508 -10.17 9.79 -23.77
CA ALA A 508 -11.41 9.39 -24.44
C ALA A 508 -11.35 9.83 -25.90
N GLY A 509 -11.80 8.96 -26.79
CA GLY A 509 -11.82 9.27 -28.22
C GLY A 509 -12.95 8.61 -28.97
N SER A 510 -13.19 9.16 -30.17
CA SER A 510 -14.14 8.69 -31.15
C SER A 510 -13.46 8.54 -32.51
N ASN A 511 -13.79 7.44 -33.20
CA ASN A 511 -13.41 7.21 -34.58
C ASN A 511 -14.27 7.99 -35.57
N GLY A 512 -15.35 8.63 -35.11
CA GLY A 512 -16.31 9.34 -35.96
C GLY A 512 -16.94 10.55 -35.28
N GLY A 513 -18.09 10.34 -34.64
CA GLY A 513 -19.05 11.38 -34.24
C GLY A 513 -18.61 12.34 -33.12
N GLY A 514 -17.40 12.16 -32.59
CA GLY A 514 -16.84 12.95 -31.52
C GLY A 514 -17.28 12.47 -30.13
N VAL A 515 -16.41 12.65 -29.16
CA VAL A 515 -16.63 12.29 -27.76
C VAL A 515 -16.87 13.53 -26.92
N SER A 516 -17.85 13.47 -26.02
CA SER A 516 -18.20 14.56 -25.12
C SER A 516 -18.43 14.05 -23.70
N GLY A 517 -17.97 14.81 -22.71
CA GLY A 517 -18.18 14.48 -21.32
C GLY A 517 -17.08 15.03 -20.43
N THR A 518 -17.06 14.48 -19.22
CA THR A 518 -16.16 14.89 -18.16
C THR A 518 -15.64 13.68 -17.41
N ALA A 519 -14.48 13.83 -16.78
CA ALA A 519 -13.93 12.85 -15.86
C ALA A 519 -13.23 13.58 -14.73
N ASP A 520 -13.37 13.08 -13.52
CA ASP A 520 -12.79 13.70 -12.35
C ASP A 520 -11.79 12.78 -11.66
N PHE A 521 -10.63 13.34 -11.32
CA PHE A 521 -9.54 12.67 -10.63
C PHE A 521 -9.22 13.41 -9.34
N PRO A 522 -10.03 13.24 -8.27
CA PRO A 522 -9.85 13.96 -7.00
C PRO A 522 -8.58 13.52 -6.24
N HIS A 523 -7.89 12.48 -6.72
CA HIS A 523 -6.54 12.12 -6.29
C HIS A 523 -5.77 11.60 -7.49
N ALA A 524 -4.57 12.14 -7.72
CA ALA A 524 -3.64 11.67 -8.74
C ALA A 524 -2.21 12.04 -8.30
N LYS A 525 -1.43 11.05 -7.87
CA LYS A 525 -0.03 11.25 -7.43
C LYS A 525 0.85 10.21 -8.05
N VAL A 526 1.89 10.65 -8.76
CA VAL A 526 2.91 9.76 -9.33
C VAL A 526 4.25 10.07 -8.68
N TYR A 527 4.93 9.05 -8.18
CA TYR A 527 6.19 9.20 -7.45
C TYR A 527 7.09 7.98 -7.57
N VAL A 528 8.36 8.15 -7.23
CA VAL A 528 9.35 7.07 -7.09
C VAL A 528 9.48 6.76 -5.60
N ALA A 529 9.12 5.55 -5.19
CA ALA A 529 9.25 5.11 -3.80
C ALA A 529 10.69 4.72 -3.50
N LYS A 530 11.40 5.55 -2.73
CA LYS A 530 12.80 5.30 -2.36
C LYS A 530 12.92 4.19 -1.33
N ASP A 531 13.88 3.30 -1.55
CA ASP A 531 14.41 2.40 -0.51
C ASP A 531 15.41 3.19 0.36
N GLU A 532 15.14 3.35 1.65
CA GLU A 532 16.11 3.98 2.57
C GLU A 532 17.40 3.12 2.66
N PRO A 533 18.60 3.71 2.51
CA PRO A 533 19.85 2.96 2.55
C PRO A 533 20.14 2.41 3.96
N VAL A 534 20.57 1.14 3.99
CA VAL A 534 20.98 0.42 5.20
C VAL A 534 22.28 1.03 5.73
N SER A 535 22.16 1.88 6.76
CA SER A 535 23.28 2.38 7.55
C SER A 535 23.47 1.49 8.79
N SER A 536 24.54 0.71 8.80
CA SER A 536 25.04 -0.01 9.97
C SER A 536 25.87 0.93 10.83
N SER A 537 25.36 1.28 12.03
CA SER A 537 26.09 1.23 13.31
C SER A 537 25.40 2.10 14.36
N SER A 538 24.84 1.41 15.35
CA SER A 538 24.73 1.74 16.78
C SER A 538 25.20 3.14 17.24
N GLU A 539 24.29 3.94 17.81
CA GLU A 539 24.03 3.98 19.26
C GLU A 539 22.91 4.98 19.56
N ALA A 540 21.98 4.54 20.40
CA ALA A 540 20.78 5.25 20.77
C ALA A 540 21.07 6.37 21.78
N LYS A 541 20.37 7.50 21.64
CA LYS A 541 19.80 8.16 22.81
C LYS A 541 18.48 8.86 22.45
N VAL A 542 17.44 8.29 23.06
CA VAL A 542 16.04 8.73 23.07
C VAL A 542 15.89 9.95 23.98
N GLU A 543 15.07 10.91 23.58
CA GLU A 543 14.06 11.60 24.40
C GLU A 543 13.34 12.62 23.50
N SER A 544 12.17 12.23 22.98
CA SER A 544 10.83 12.31 23.58
C SER A 544 10.19 13.68 23.42
N SER A 545 9.10 13.65 22.67
CA SER A 545 8.13 14.69 22.38
C SER A 545 7.61 15.45 23.59
N SER A 546 7.21 16.69 23.37
CA SER A 546 5.91 17.16 23.85
C SER A 546 5.29 18.10 22.82
N SER A 547 4.17 17.65 22.27
CA SER A 547 3.27 18.41 21.43
C SER A 547 2.28 19.15 22.33
N GLN A 548 2.06 20.45 22.13
CA GLN A 548 0.76 21.11 22.39
C GLN A 548 0.59 22.32 21.46
N THR A 549 -0.68 22.53 21.11
CA THR A 549 -1.21 23.20 19.94
C THR A 549 -1.59 24.67 20.22
N ILE A 550 -1.71 25.44 19.13
CA ILE A 550 -2.54 26.66 18.93
C ILE A 550 -1.79 28.00 18.94
N GLY A 551 -1.88 28.70 17.80
CA GLY A 551 -1.71 30.16 17.68
C GLY A 551 -0.89 30.57 16.46
N LEU A 552 -1.57 31.10 15.43
CA LEU A 552 -0.93 31.81 14.31
C LEU A 552 -0.09 32.99 14.84
N ILE A 553 1.21 32.78 15.04
CA ILE A 553 2.18 33.84 15.30
C ILE A 553 3.43 33.51 14.48
N ALA A 554 3.96 34.50 13.76
CA ALA A 554 5.16 34.37 12.94
C ALA A 554 6.28 33.63 13.70
N ALA A 555 6.86 32.60 13.08
CA ALA A 555 7.87 31.74 13.70
C ALA A 555 9.01 32.58 14.31
N PRO A 556 9.47 32.29 15.55
CA PRO A 556 10.61 32.98 16.14
C PRO A 556 11.87 32.68 15.31
N LYS A 557 12.61 33.70 14.90
CA LYS A 557 13.98 33.52 14.38
C LYS A 557 14.93 33.30 15.55
N MET A 558 15.86 32.36 15.38
CA MET A 558 16.86 32.01 16.39
C MET A 558 17.87 33.15 16.55
N GLU A 559 18.13 33.58 17.79
CA GLU A 559 19.13 34.61 18.07
C GLU A 559 20.52 33.97 18.19
N LEU A 560 21.36 34.18 17.17
CA LEU A 560 22.67 33.53 16.98
C LEU A 560 23.77 34.15 17.87
N LYS A 561 23.60 34.12 19.20
CA LYS A 561 24.49 34.85 20.13
C LYS A 561 25.57 33.98 20.79
N SER A 562 25.21 32.97 21.57
CA SER A 562 26.20 32.12 22.26
C SER A 562 25.64 30.74 22.60
N GLY A 563 26.52 29.76 22.71
CA GLY A 563 26.19 28.38 23.04
C GLY A 563 26.62 27.37 21.98
N ASN A 564 26.20 26.12 22.16
CA ASN A 564 26.54 25.03 21.25
C ASN A 564 25.54 24.94 20.10
N PHE A 565 26.05 24.98 18.88
CA PHE A 565 25.27 24.85 17.66
C PHE A 565 25.68 23.58 16.92
N GLN A 566 24.70 22.74 16.60
CA GLN A 566 24.87 21.65 15.66
C GLN A 566 24.87 22.24 14.24
N VAL A 567 25.83 21.85 13.41
CA VAL A 567 26.03 22.40 12.07
C VAL A 567 25.79 21.30 11.05
N PHE A 568 25.03 21.62 10.00
CA PHE A 568 24.70 20.72 8.90
C PHE A 568 25.00 21.41 7.56
N ASP A 569 25.30 20.64 6.53
CA ASP A 569 25.29 21.14 5.15
C ASP A 569 23.85 21.28 4.61
N MET A 570 23.71 21.84 3.41
CA MET A 570 22.41 22.06 2.77
C MET A 570 21.70 20.76 2.35
N GLN A 571 22.38 19.62 2.39
CA GLN A 571 21.83 18.28 2.16
C GLN A 571 21.40 17.61 3.47
N GLY A 572 21.55 18.29 4.62
CA GLY A 572 21.13 17.82 5.94
C GLY A 572 22.14 16.92 6.63
N ARG A 573 23.36 16.77 6.09
CA ARG A 573 24.41 15.97 6.73
C ARG A 573 25.06 16.78 7.84
N PHE A 574 25.16 16.17 9.02
CA PHE A 574 25.80 16.77 10.19
C PHE A 574 27.31 16.93 9.97
N LEU A 575 27.82 18.15 10.12
CA LEU A 575 29.23 18.50 9.95
C LEU A 575 29.97 18.58 11.28
N GLY A 576 29.27 18.80 12.39
CA GLY A 576 29.84 18.87 13.73
C GLY A 576 29.12 19.86 14.63
N THR A 577 29.53 19.90 15.90
CA THR A 577 29.04 20.89 16.87
C THR A 577 30.09 21.98 17.03
N VAL A 578 29.68 23.25 16.91
CA VAL A 578 30.53 24.39 17.20
C VAL A 578 30.04 25.10 18.46
N LYS A 579 30.98 25.51 19.31
CA LYS A 579 30.68 26.37 20.44
C LYS A 579 30.93 27.82 20.04
N VAL A 580 29.93 28.68 20.24
CA VAL A 580 30.06 30.13 20.05
C VAL A 580 30.14 30.77 21.42
N ASP A 581 31.32 31.28 21.76
CA ASP A 581 31.54 31.99 23.01
C ASP A 581 30.91 33.41 22.96
N ALA A 582 30.64 33.99 24.12
CA ALA A 582 29.99 35.30 24.22
C ALA A 582 30.83 36.38 23.50
N GLY A 583 30.25 37.03 22.49
CA GLY A 583 30.90 38.09 21.69
C GLY A 583 31.46 37.63 20.34
N ALA A 584 31.52 36.31 20.07
CA ALA A 584 31.86 35.77 18.76
C ALA A 584 30.60 35.59 17.90
N THR A 585 30.71 35.72 16.57
CA THR A 585 29.58 35.43 15.68
C THR A 585 29.60 33.98 15.19
N VAL A 586 28.43 33.39 15.00
CA VAL A 586 28.30 32.05 14.40
C VAL A 586 29.01 31.97 13.03
N ASN A 587 29.00 33.06 12.25
CA ASN A 587 29.65 33.11 10.94
C ASN A 587 31.18 32.92 11.05
N GLU A 588 31.82 33.63 11.98
CA GLU A 588 33.26 33.53 12.23
C GLU A 588 33.66 32.13 12.73
N VAL A 589 32.87 31.58 13.65
CA VAL A 589 33.14 30.25 14.22
C VAL A 589 32.95 29.16 13.17
N LEU A 590 31.93 29.25 12.32
CA LEU A 590 31.73 28.31 11.20
C LEU A 590 32.89 28.40 10.19
N LYS A 591 33.34 29.61 9.85
CA LYS A 591 34.45 29.81 8.92
C LYS A 591 35.76 29.23 9.46
N ALA A 592 36.03 29.39 10.76
CA ALA A 592 37.23 28.84 11.40
C ALA A 592 37.21 27.29 11.45
N ASN A 593 36.05 26.70 11.71
CA ASN A 593 35.92 25.24 11.90
C ASN A 593 35.78 24.46 10.59
N PHE A 594 35.11 25.01 9.58
CA PHE A 594 34.80 24.29 8.34
C PHE A 594 35.53 24.82 7.09
N LYS A 595 36.27 25.93 7.22
CA LYS A 595 37.21 26.53 6.25
C LYS A 595 36.71 26.75 4.81
N ASN A 596 35.42 26.55 4.54
CA ASN A 596 34.80 26.68 3.23
C ASN A 596 33.69 27.75 3.27
N ALA A 597 33.72 28.69 2.32
CA ALA A 597 32.60 29.60 2.08
C ALA A 597 31.39 28.80 1.58
N GLY A 598 30.20 29.10 2.09
CA GLY A 598 29.00 28.30 1.80
C GLY A 598 27.83 28.61 2.73
N ILE A 599 26.70 27.95 2.46
CA ILE A 599 25.50 28.07 3.31
C ILE A 599 25.44 26.85 4.22
N TYR A 600 25.35 27.11 5.52
CA TYR A 600 25.23 26.10 6.56
C TYR A 600 23.87 26.20 7.23
N MET A 601 23.35 25.06 7.69
CA MET A 601 22.23 25.00 8.61
C MET A 601 22.77 24.86 10.02
N VAL A 602 22.42 25.78 10.91
CA VAL A 602 22.78 25.68 12.33
C VAL A 602 21.54 25.42 13.17
N LYS A 603 21.68 24.54 14.16
CA LYS A 603 20.61 24.13 15.06
C LYS A 603 21.02 24.35 16.51
N GLN A 604 20.15 24.94 17.29
CA GLN A 604 20.27 25.05 18.75
C GLN A 604 18.90 24.76 19.37
N GLY A 605 18.81 23.70 20.17
CA GLY A 605 17.53 23.18 20.64
C GLY A 605 16.61 22.80 19.48
N ASN A 606 15.38 23.30 19.47
CA ASN A 606 14.38 23.03 18.43
C ASN A 606 14.44 24.01 17.25
N PHE A 607 15.35 24.99 17.29
CA PHE A 607 15.44 26.02 16.27
C PHE A 607 16.55 25.71 15.27
N MET A 608 16.24 25.92 13.99
CA MET A 608 17.14 25.71 12.85
C MET A 608 17.17 26.97 12.00
N GLN A 609 18.36 27.44 11.65
CA GLN A 609 18.52 28.66 10.84
C GLN A 609 19.63 28.52 9.81
N ARG A 610 19.39 29.08 8.61
CA ARG A 610 20.39 29.20 7.55
C ARG A 610 21.39 30.31 7.89
N VAL A 611 22.68 30.00 7.82
CA VAL A 611 23.78 30.97 7.96
C VAL A 611 24.66 30.89 6.72
N ALA A 612 24.73 32.00 5.99
CA ALA A 612 25.62 32.14 4.85
C ALA A 612 26.98 32.63 5.33
N VAL A 613 28.00 31.77 5.20
CA VAL A 613 29.39 32.08 5.52
C VAL A 613 30.09 32.53 4.24
N LYS A 614 30.58 33.77 4.23
CA LYS A 614 31.29 34.36 3.09
C LYS A 614 32.78 34.13 3.16
#